data_AF-A0A840SJY0-F1
#
_entry.id   AF-A0A840SJY0-F1
#
_cell.length_a   1.000
_cell.length_b   1.000
_cell.length_c   1.000
_cell.angle_alpha   90.00
_cell.angle_beta   90.00
_cell.angle_gamma   90.00
#
_symmetry.space_group_name_H-M   'P 1'
#
loop_
_entity.id
_entity.type
_entity.pdbx_description
1 polymer ?
#
loop_
_entity_poly.entity_id
_entity_poly.type
_entity_poly.pdbx_seq_one_letter_code
_entity_poly.pdbx_strand_id
1 'polypeptide(L)'
;MQLILALRQGAEALPDDLDRLCTYMSLIGHLLEEKASELEPTWEAACAAAAEIETLQVLETTVAERATCTSAYTLRAVRSKFAIWKALSLGADEDFDTPGNRLILSIEDDLHRLALHEVL
;
A
#
# COMPACT_ATOMS: atom_id res chain seq x y z
N MET A 1 3.83 13.92 10.55
CA MET A 1 2.93 13.02 9.79
C MET A 1 3.62 11.66 9.63
N GLN A 2 2.95 10.53 9.91
CA GLN A 2 3.60 9.20 9.91
C GLN A 2 4.11 8.76 8.54
N LEU A 3 3.46 9.15 7.44
CA LEU A 3 3.96 8.90 6.08
C LEU A 3 5.35 9.53 5.86
N ILE A 4 5.59 10.75 6.34
CA ILE A 4 6.91 11.40 6.26
C ILE A 4 7.96 10.62 7.07
N LEU A 5 7.57 10.06 8.22
CA LEU A 5 8.48 9.23 9.01
C LEU A 5 8.78 7.91 8.30
N ALA A 6 7.79 7.32 7.63
CA ALA A 6 7.95 6.09 6.86
C ALA A 6 8.96 6.24 5.71
N LEU A 7 9.08 7.42 5.08
CA LEU A 7 10.16 7.69 4.11
C LEU A 7 11.57 7.52 4.69
N ARG A 8 11.74 7.76 5.99
CA ARG A 8 13.05 7.72 6.66
C ARG A 8 13.30 6.42 7.42
N GLN A 9 12.25 5.82 7.94
CA GLN A 9 12.30 4.70 8.89
C GLN A 9 11.64 3.43 8.34
N GLY A 10 11.12 3.46 7.11
CA GLY A 10 10.45 2.33 6.47
C GLY A 10 9.08 2.00 7.06
N ALA A 11 8.61 0.80 6.76
CA ALA A 11 7.27 0.32 7.09
C ALA A 11 6.99 0.31 8.60
N GLU A 12 8.00 0.12 9.43
CA GLU A 12 7.86 0.06 10.90
C GLU A 12 7.35 1.37 11.52
N ALA A 13 7.56 2.52 10.86
CA ALA A 13 7.04 3.80 11.33
C ALA A 13 5.53 3.99 11.06
N LEU A 14 4.92 3.09 10.30
CA LEU A 14 3.48 3.09 10.00
C LEU A 14 2.68 2.37 11.09
N PRO A 15 1.42 2.76 11.31
CA PRO A 15 0.55 2.10 12.28
C PRO A 15 0.23 0.66 11.86
N ASP A 16 -0.06 -0.20 12.85
CA ASP A 16 -0.60 -1.57 12.63
C ASP A 16 -2.11 -1.57 12.33
N ASP A 17 -2.76 -0.40 12.28
CA ASP A 17 -4.17 -0.29 11.96
C ASP A 17 -4.38 -0.36 10.45
N LEU A 18 -4.89 -1.52 9.97
CA LEU A 18 -5.13 -1.78 8.56
C LEU A 18 -6.14 -0.81 7.91
N ASP A 19 -7.13 -0.30 8.66
CA ASP A 19 -8.09 0.68 8.13
C ASP A 19 -7.39 2.04 7.90
N ARG A 20 -6.45 2.37 8.79
CA ARG A 20 -5.59 3.55 8.63
C ARG A 20 -4.61 3.39 7.48
N LEU A 21 -4.04 2.19 7.28
CA LEU A 21 -3.20 1.90 6.11
C LEU A 21 -4.01 2.00 4.80
N CYS A 22 -5.26 1.53 4.77
CA CYS A 22 -6.15 1.74 3.62
C CYS A 22 -6.35 3.23 3.32
N THR A 23 -6.56 4.05 4.36
CA THR A 23 -6.71 5.50 4.21
C THR A 23 -5.46 6.12 3.61
N TYR A 24 -4.27 5.68 4.02
CA TYR A 24 -3.01 6.13 3.43
C TYR A 24 -2.87 5.71 1.97
N MET A 25 -3.21 4.46 1.61
CA MET A 25 -3.23 4.02 0.21
C MET A 25 -4.17 4.87 -0.65
N SER A 26 -5.38 5.14 -0.16
CA SER A 26 -6.30 6.01 -0.89
C SER A 26 -5.73 7.42 -1.08
N LEU A 27 -5.15 8.02 -0.04
CA LEU A 27 -4.52 9.34 -0.15
C LEU A 27 -3.38 9.35 -1.17
N ILE A 28 -2.50 8.35 -1.13
CA ILE A 28 -1.38 8.21 -2.07
C ILE A 28 -1.89 8.06 -3.50
N GLY A 29 -2.92 7.23 -3.73
CA GLY A 29 -3.54 7.06 -5.04
C GLY A 29 -4.09 8.37 -5.61
N HIS A 30 -4.79 9.18 -4.80
CA HIS A 30 -5.28 10.49 -5.26
C HIS A 30 -4.13 11.44 -5.61
N LEU A 31 -3.05 11.46 -4.83
CA LEU A 31 -1.88 12.30 -5.12
C LEU A 31 -1.15 11.84 -6.40
N LEU A 32 -1.07 10.53 -6.64
CA LEU A 32 -0.51 9.99 -7.88
C LEU A 32 -1.36 10.37 -9.08
N GLU A 33 -2.69 10.27 -8.98
CA GLU A 33 -3.61 10.71 -10.04
C GLU A 33 -3.49 12.21 -10.32
N GLU A 34 -3.44 13.04 -9.26
CA GLU A 34 -3.24 14.49 -9.37
C GLU A 34 -1.94 14.78 -10.14
N LYS A 35 -0.82 14.19 -9.71
CA LYS A 35 0.49 14.38 -10.35
C LYS A 35 0.55 13.87 -11.78
N ALA A 36 -0.06 12.73 -12.08
CA ALA A 36 -0.10 12.19 -13.43
C ALA A 36 -0.95 13.02 -14.40
N SER A 37 -1.87 13.84 -13.87
CA SER A 37 -2.75 14.71 -14.66
C SER A 37 -2.23 16.14 -14.84
N GLU A 38 -1.21 16.53 -14.08
CA GLU A 38 -0.56 17.84 -14.21
C GLU A 38 0.18 17.92 -15.55
N LEU A 39 0.12 19.10 -16.20
CA LEU A 39 0.91 19.40 -17.39
C LEU A 39 2.04 20.34 -16.99
N GLU A 40 3.28 19.88 -17.13
CA GLU A 40 4.42 20.65 -16.70
C GLU A 40 4.89 21.63 -17.78
N PRO A 41 4.95 22.94 -17.47
CA PRO A 41 5.28 23.97 -18.45
C PRO A 41 6.77 24.02 -18.79
N THR A 42 7.62 23.37 -17.99
CA THR A 42 9.08 23.35 -18.16
C THR A 42 9.64 21.96 -17.86
N TRP A 43 10.85 21.70 -18.36
CA TRP A 43 11.56 20.45 -18.08
C TRP A 43 11.89 20.31 -16.59
N GLU A 44 12.26 21.39 -15.91
CA GLU A 44 12.53 21.36 -14.46
C GLU A 44 11.27 20.98 -13.66
N ALA A 45 10.10 21.49 -14.07
CA ALA A 45 8.83 21.11 -13.46
C ALA A 45 8.52 19.63 -13.71
N ALA A 46 8.76 19.11 -14.92
CA ALA A 46 8.60 17.69 -15.23
C ALA A 46 9.52 16.80 -14.40
N CYS A 47 10.78 17.19 -14.21
CA CYS A 47 11.71 16.47 -13.33
C CYS A 47 11.25 16.47 -11.86
N ALA A 48 10.72 17.60 -11.38
CA ALA A 48 10.19 17.68 -10.02
C ALA A 48 8.95 16.79 -9.83
N ALA A 49 8.01 16.82 -10.78
CA ALA A 49 6.84 15.96 -10.77
C ALA A 49 7.21 14.47 -10.79
N ALA A 50 8.18 14.08 -11.62
CA ALA A 50 8.68 12.70 -11.66
C ALA A 50 9.27 12.24 -10.30
N ALA A 51 10.04 13.10 -9.62
CA ALA A 51 10.59 12.80 -8.29
C ALA A 51 9.51 12.70 -7.20
N GLU A 52 8.45 13.50 -7.29
CA GLU A 52 7.28 13.41 -6.42
C GLU A 52 6.53 12.09 -6.64
N ILE A 53 6.31 11.70 -7.90
CA ILE A 53 5.68 10.41 -8.26
C ILE A 53 6.50 9.24 -7.72
N GLU A 54 7.82 9.23 -7.91
CA GLU A 54 8.70 8.19 -7.38
C GLU A 54 8.60 8.09 -5.85
N THR A 55 8.60 9.25 -5.16
CA THR A 55 8.44 9.30 -3.69
C THR A 55 7.10 8.71 -3.24
N LEU A 56 6.01 9.00 -3.97
CA LEU A 56 4.68 8.46 -3.69
C LEU A 56 4.61 6.94 -3.92
N GLN A 57 5.26 6.43 -4.97
CA GLN A 57 5.35 4.99 -5.24
C GLN A 57 6.16 4.23 -4.17
N VAL A 58 7.23 4.84 -3.65
CA VAL A 58 7.98 4.30 -2.51
C VAL A 58 7.10 4.22 -1.26
N LEU A 59 6.29 5.24 -1.00
CA LEU A 59 5.34 5.24 0.12
C LEU A 59 4.25 4.18 -0.05
N GLU A 60 3.73 4.03 -1.26
CA GLU A 60 2.75 2.99 -1.60
C GLU A 60 3.30 1.59 -1.27
N THR A 61 4.52 1.31 -1.72
CA THR A 61 5.24 0.07 -1.40
C THR A 61 5.42 -0.12 0.10
N THR A 62 5.82 0.94 0.80
CA THR A 62 6.05 0.90 2.26
C THR A 62 4.76 0.60 3.03
N VAL A 63 3.62 1.13 2.59
CA VAL A 63 2.30 0.82 3.18
C VAL A 63 1.90 -0.63 2.91
N ALA A 64 2.13 -1.13 1.70
CA ALA A 64 1.88 -2.53 1.34
C ALA A 64 2.72 -3.51 2.18
N GLU A 65 3.99 -3.20 2.40
CA GLU A 65 4.88 -3.98 3.27
C GLU A 65 4.39 -4.00 4.70
N ARG A 66 3.98 -2.83 5.24
CA ARG A 66 3.39 -2.78 6.58
C ARG A 66 2.16 -3.67 6.69
N ALA A 67 1.24 -3.55 5.73
CA ALA A 67 0.02 -4.35 5.71
C ALA A 67 0.33 -5.86 5.62
N THR A 68 1.36 -6.25 4.86
CA THR A 68 1.81 -7.65 4.75
C THR A 68 2.25 -8.21 6.11
N CYS A 69 2.98 -7.42 6.89
CA CYS A 69 3.50 -7.81 8.21
C CYS A 69 2.44 -7.77 9.33
N THR A 70 1.32 -7.08 9.13
CA THR A 70 0.26 -6.97 10.14
C THR A 70 -0.73 -8.13 10.03
N SER A 71 -0.86 -8.98 11.04
CA SER A 71 -1.85 -10.08 11.05
C SER A 71 -3.30 -9.57 11.08
N ALA A 72 -4.20 -10.19 10.31
CA ALA A 72 -5.63 -9.87 10.30
C ALA A 72 -6.44 -10.94 11.04
N TYR A 73 -6.89 -10.61 12.25
CA TYR A 73 -7.68 -11.52 13.10
C TYR A 73 -9.20 -11.41 12.92
N THR A 74 -9.66 -10.66 11.92
CA THR A 74 -11.09 -10.49 11.62
C THR A 74 -11.32 -10.40 10.12
N LEU A 75 -12.52 -10.77 9.65
CA LEU A 75 -12.91 -10.60 8.25
C LEU A 75 -12.84 -9.12 7.81
N ARG A 76 -13.10 -8.17 8.71
CA ARG A 76 -12.93 -6.73 8.42
C ARG A 76 -11.47 -6.41 8.08
N ALA A 77 -10.55 -6.84 8.93
CA ALA A 77 -9.12 -6.65 8.74
C ALA A 77 -8.62 -7.29 7.44
N VAL A 78 -9.10 -8.49 7.11
CA VAL A 78 -8.79 -9.16 5.83
C VAL A 78 -9.30 -8.34 4.64
N ARG A 79 -10.53 -7.80 4.71
CA ARG A 79 -11.07 -6.93 3.67
C ARG A 79 -10.23 -5.66 3.47
N SER A 80 -9.67 -5.11 4.55
CA SER A 80 -8.77 -3.96 4.48
C SER A 80 -7.48 -4.31 3.73
N LYS A 81 -6.85 -5.46 4.01
CA LYS A 81 -5.71 -5.94 3.20
C LYS A 81 -6.08 -6.14 1.73
N PHE A 82 -7.25 -6.72 1.46
CA PHE A 82 -7.72 -6.94 0.09
C PHE A 82 -7.94 -5.61 -0.66
N ALA A 83 -8.42 -4.56 0.02
CA ALA A 83 -8.54 -3.23 -0.55
C ALA A 83 -7.17 -2.61 -0.91
N ILE A 84 -6.17 -2.78 -0.03
CA ILE A 84 -4.78 -2.36 -0.29
C ILE A 84 -4.22 -3.11 -1.51
N TRP A 85 -4.39 -4.44 -1.56
CA TRP A 85 -3.98 -5.26 -2.70
C TRP A 85 -4.63 -4.82 -4.02
N LYS A 86 -5.93 -4.53 -3.99
CA LYS A 86 -6.67 -4.06 -5.17
C LYS A 86 -6.16 -2.70 -5.66
N ALA A 87 -5.78 -1.80 -4.76
CA ALA A 87 -5.19 -0.51 -5.13
C ALA A 87 -3.86 -0.70 -5.88
N LEU A 88 -3.00 -1.60 -5.39
CA LEU A 88 -1.69 -1.90 -6.01
C LEU A 88 -1.80 -2.57 -7.39
N SER A 89 -2.82 -3.40 -7.58
CA SER A 89 -2.99 -4.19 -8.81
C SER A 89 -3.58 -3.41 -9.99
N LEU A 90 -4.01 -2.16 -9.77
CA LEU A 90 -4.50 -1.28 -10.84
C LEU A 90 -3.38 -0.72 -11.74
N GLY A 91 -2.11 -1.04 -11.46
CA GLY A 91 -0.97 -0.56 -12.27
C GLY A 91 0.28 -1.44 -12.25
N ALA A 92 0.21 -2.70 -11.79
CA ALA A 92 1.40 -3.56 -11.63
C ALA A 92 1.63 -4.52 -12.81
N ASP A 93 2.90 -4.65 -13.21
CA ASP A 93 3.41 -5.72 -14.09
C ASP A 93 3.34 -7.09 -13.40
N GLU A 94 3.29 -8.17 -14.18
CA GLU A 94 3.15 -9.58 -13.74
C GLU A 94 4.40 -10.15 -13.01
N ASP A 95 5.14 -9.34 -12.25
CA ASP A 95 6.29 -9.80 -11.48
C ASP A 95 5.85 -10.40 -10.13
N PHE A 96 6.31 -11.62 -9.87
CA PHE A 96 5.97 -12.41 -8.69
C PHE A 96 6.54 -11.85 -7.38
N ASP A 97 7.58 -11.01 -7.41
CA ASP A 97 8.18 -10.42 -6.19
C ASP A 97 7.59 -9.04 -5.83
N THR A 98 6.48 -8.65 -6.45
CA THR A 98 5.83 -7.37 -6.13
C THR A 98 5.23 -7.36 -4.72
N PRO A 99 5.19 -6.19 -4.05
CA PRO A 99 4.48 -6.02 -2.77
C PRO A 99 3.03 -6.51 -2.80
N GLY A 100 2.35 -6.40 -3.94
CA GLY A 100 1.01 -6.94 -4.15
C GLY A 100 0.96 -8.47 -4.01
N ASN A 101 1.91 -9.19 -4.61
CA ASN A 101 1.97 -10.65 -4.53
C ASN A 101 2.33 -11.15 -3.12
N ARG A 102 3.18 -10.44 -2.39
CA ARG A 102 3.45 -10.76 -0.97
C ARG A 102 2.20 -10.51 -0.09
N LEU A 103 1.43 -9.47 -0.40
CA LEU A 103 0.20 -9.16 0.32
C LEU A 103 -0.92 -10.17 0.09
N ILE A 104 -1.09 -10.70 -1.13
CA ILE A 104 -2.12 -11.72 -1.39
C ILE A 104 -1.83 -13.02 -0.62
N LEU A 105 -0.57 -13.45 -0.55
CA LEU A 105 -0.18 -14.61 0.27
C LEU A 105 -0.48 -14.38 1.76
N SER A 106 -0.20 -13.17 2.27
CA SER A 106 -0.53 -12.79 3.64
C SER A 106 -2.06 -12.82 3.91
N ILE A 107 -2.88 -12.42 2.93
CA ILE A 107 -4.35 -12.53 2.99
C ILE A 107 -4.80 -13.99 3.05
N GLU A 108 -4.21 -14.86 2.22
CA GLU A 108 -4.52 -16.29 2.20
C GLU A 108 -4.20 -16.94 3.56
N ASP A 109 -3.06 -16.59 4.16
CA ASP A 109 -2.68 -17.05 5.50
C ASP A 109 -3.67 -16.58 6.58
N ASP A 110 -4.12 -15.32 6.53
CA ASP A 110 -5.12 -14.80 7.46
C ASP A 110 -6.47 -15.53 7.33
N LEU A 111 -6.91 -15.80 6.10
CA LEU A 111 -8.15 -16.54 5.83
C LEU A 111 -8.06 -17.99 6.34
N HIS A 112 -6.95 -18.68 6.12
CA HIS A 112 -6.73 -20.02 6.68
C HIS A 112 -6.80 -20.02 8.20
N ARG A 113 -6.18 -19.04 8.87
CA ARG A 113 -6.27 -18.88 10.33
C ARG A 113 -7.71 -18.72 10.79
N LEU A 114 -8.48 -17.84 10.15
CA LEU A 114 -9.88 -17.60 10.51
C LEU A 114 -10.76 -18.84 10.31
N ALA A 115 -10.58 -19.57 9.20
CA ALA A 115 -11.32 -20.79 8.94
C ALA A 115 -11.06 -21.89 9.99
N LEU A 116 -9.82 -21.99 10.50
CA LEU A 116 -9.47 -22.93 11.57
C LEU A 116 -10.10 -22.55 12.92
N HIS A 117 -10.36 -21.27 13.17
CA HIS A 117 -10.98 -20.79 14.40
C HIS A 117 -12.50 -20.96 14.44
N GLU A 118 -13.18 -21.11 13.30
CA GLU A 118 -14.62 -21.38 13.24
C GLU A 118 -14.98 -22.86 13.46
N VAL A 119 -13.98 -23.76 13.45
CA VAL A 119 -14.17 -25.22 13.53
C VAL A 119 -13.94 -25.78 14.96
N LEU A 120 -13.56 -24.93 15.92
CA LEU A 120 -13.38 -25.27 17.36
C LEU A 120 -14.50 -24.68 18.22
#